data_AF-A0A3D0UTW3-F1
#
_entry.id   AF-A0A3D0UTW3-F1
#
_cell.length_a   1.000
_cell.length_b   1.000
_cell.length_c   1.000
_cell.angle_alpha   90.00
_cell.angle_beta   90.00
_cell.angle_gamma   90.00
#
_symmetry.space_group_name_H-M   'P 1'
#
loop_
_entity.id
_entity.type
_entity.pdbx_description
1 polymer ?
#
loop_
_entity_poly.entity_id
_entity_poly.type
_entity_poly.pdbx_seq_one_letter_code
_entity_poly.pdbx_strand_id
1 'polypeptide(L)' 'MKEKNIEKVVFDRNGYLYHGRVKAFADGIREGGVSL' A
#
# COMPACT_ATOMS: atom_id res chain seq x y z
N MET A 1 -4.47 -5.64 -8.95
CA MET A 1 -4.62 -4.26 -9.50
C MET A 1 -4.28 -4.18 -10.98
N LYS A 2 -3.24 -4.88 -11.46
CA LYS A 2 -2.82 -4.86 -12.87
C LYS A 2 -3.94 -5.20 -13.87
N GLU A 3 -4.76 -6.22 -13.60
CA GLU A 3 -5.89 -6.58 -14.47
C GLU A 3 -7.02 -5.55 -14.52
N LYS A 4 -7.10 -4.66 -13.51
CA LYS A 4 -8.10 -3.60 -13.42
C LYS A 4 -7.55 -2.22 -13.79
N ASN A 5 -6.31 -2.14 -14.30
CA ASN A 5 -5.60 -0.88 -14.60
C ASN A 5 -5.62 0.13 -13.44
N ILE A 6 -5.51 -0.35 -12.20
CA ILE A 6 -5.42 0.52 -11.01
C ILE A 6 -3.94 0.76 -10.71
N GLU A 7 -3.45 1.96 -11.01
CA GLU A 7 -2.03 2.33 -10.88
C GLU A 7 -1.70 3.04 -9.57
N LYS A 8 -2.68 3.76 -9.02
CA LYS A 8 -2.53 4.58 -7.82
C LYS A 8 -3.70 4.34 -6.88
N VAL A 9 -3.39 4.08 -5.62
CA VAL A 9 -4.35 3.92 -4.53
C VAL A 9 -3.88 4.70 -3.32
N VAL A 10 -4.79 5.02 -2.40
CA VAL A 10 -4.43 5.64 -1.12
C VAL A 10 -4.57 4.58 -0.04
N PHE A 11 -3.49 4.36 0.72
CA PHE A 11 -3.54 3.50 1.90
C PHE A 11 -3.90 4.33 3.15
N ASP A 12 -5.16 4.23 3.59
CA ASP A 12 -5.61 4.85 4.83
C ASP A 12 -5.15 4.03 6.04
N ARG A 13 -4.31 4.65 6.87
CA ARG A 13 -3.79 4.06 8.09
C ARG A 13 -4.72 4.26 9.29
N ASN A 14 -5.86 4.93 9.13
CA ASN A 14 -6.89 5.14 10.15
C ASN A 14 -6.33 5.56 11.53
N GLY A 15 -5.36 6.47 11.52
CA GLY A 15 -4.69 6.97 12.74
C GLY A 15 -3.60 6.07 13.35
N TYR A 16 -3.36 4.86 12.81
CA TYR A 16 -2.25 4.02 13.27
C TYR A 16 -0.89 4.57 12.86
N LEU A 17 0.10 4.40 13.74
CA LEU A 17 1.48 4.75 13.45
C LEU A 17 1.98 3.91 12.27
N TYR A 18 2.70 4.54 11.36
CA TYR A 18 3.37 3.84 10.26
C TYR A 18 4.59 3.10 10.76
N HIS A 19 4.34 1.92 11.32
CA HIS A 19 5.36 1.07 11.89
C HIS A 19 4.92 -0.41 11.82
N GLY A 20 5.88 -1.31 12.07
CA GLY A 20 5.64 -2.75 12.16
C GLY A 20 4.82 -3.29 10.99
N ARG A 21 3.66 -3.88 11.30
CA ARG A 21 2.77 -4.52 10.32
C ARG A 21 2.21 -3.55 9.28
N VAL A 22 1.90 -2.32 9.67
CA VAL A 22 1.36 -1.28 8.75
C VAL A 22 2.41 -0.90 7.72
N LYS A 23 3.67 -0.75 8.16
CA LYS A 23 4.79 -0.49 7.27
C LYS A 23 5.07 -1.69 6.34
N ALA A 24 5.17 -2.90 6.90
CA ALA A 24 5.44 -4.11 6.12
C ALA A 24 4.39 -4.36 5.03
N PHE A 25 3.11 -4.10 5.34
CA PHE A 25 2.03 -4.19 4.36
C PHE A 25 2.18 -3.17 3.23
N ALA A 26 2.47 -1.91 3.57
CA ALA A 26 2.64 -0.85 2.58
C ALA A 26 3.86 -1.09 1.69
N ASP A 27 4.97 -1.55 2.27
CA ASP A 27 6.19 -1.84 1.53
C ASP A 27 5.98 -3.02 0.56
N GLY A 28 5.27 -4.09 0.97
CA GLY A 28 4.94 -5.21 0.09
C GLY A 28 4.03 -4.84 -1.08
N ILE A 29 3.09 -3.90 -0.89
CA ILE A 29 2.26 -3.39 -1.98
C ILE A 29 3.08 -2.55 -2.97
N ARG A 30 4.02 -1.74 -2.47
CA ARG A 30 4.93 -0.94 -3.31
C ARG A 30 5.84 -1.82 -4.15
N GLU A 31 6.42 -2.87 -3.55
CA GLU A 31 7.23 -3.88 -4.27
C GLU A 31 6.40 -4.63 -5.33
N GLY A 32 5.11 -4.85 -5.06
CA GLY A 32 4.16 -5.42 -6.03
C GLY A 32 3.87 -4.54 -7.26
N GLY A 33 4.47 -3.35 -7.34
CA GLY A 33 4.35 -2.43 -8.47
C GLY A 33 3.08 -1.58 -8.43
N VAL A 34 2.50 -1.40 -7.25
CA VAL A 34 1.34 -0.51 -7.03
C VAL A 34 1.81 0.70 -6.23
N SER A 35 1.51 1.91 -6.72
CA SER A 35 1.85 3.13 -5.99
C SER A 35 0.79 3.41 -4.91
N LEU A 36 1.20 3.29 -3.64
CA LEU A 36 0.45 3.71 -2.44
C LEU A 36 0.69 5.18 -2.09
#